data_AF-A0A933H722-F1
#
_entry.id   AF-A0A933H722-F1
#
_cell.length_a   1.000
_cell.length_b   1.000
_cell.length_c   1.000
_cell.angle_alpha   90.00
_cell.angle_beta   90.00
_cell.angle_gamma   90.00
#
_symmetry.space_group_name_H-M   'P 1'
#
loop_
_entity.id
_entity.type
_entity.pdbx_description
1 polymer ?
#
loop_
_entity_poly.entity_id
_entity_poly.type
_entity_poly.pdbx_seq_one_letter_code
_entity_poly.pdbx_strand_id
1 'polypeptide(L)'
;MPSPDGKQIAYLQASAPLQSVTSKYRLMIMDRDGSNAAAIFPPTDRGALSPLDTTFVWSPDNAQLAAILNGNLWIVDLNTRLSQQITGDGQTTNPTWVKSPRTLRHQC
;
A
#
# COMPACT_ATOMS: atom_id res chain seq x y z
N MET A 1 3.67 1.42 9.19
CA MET A 1 2.26 1.16 9.48
C MET A 1 2.04 -0.34 9.64
N PRO A 2 1.67 -0.82 10.84
CA PRO A 2 1.34 -2.23 11.06
C PRO A 2 0.13 -2.70 10.22
N SER A 3 0.12 -3.96 9.83
CA SER A 3 -1.06 -4.62 9.24
C SER A 3 -2.18 -4.76 10.29
N PRO A 4 -3.46 -4.88 9.89
CA PRO A 4 -4.58 -5.14 10.79
C PRO A 4 -4.41 -6.34 11.73
N ASP A 5 -3.74 -7.40 11.29
CA ASP A 5 -3.42 -8.57 12.12
C ASP A 5 -2.13 -8.42 12.96
N GLY A 6 -1.41 -7.31 12.78
CA GLY A 6 -0.18 -6.98 13.50
C GLY A 6 1.05 -7.80 13.10
N LYS A 7 0.98 -8.66 12.08
CA LYS A 7 2.11 -9.53 11.70
C LYS A 7 3.13 -8.87 10.79
N GLN A 8 2.71 -7.86 10.03
CA GLN A 8 3.55 -7.17 9.05
C GLN A 8 3.57 -5.66 9.28
N ILE A 9 4.58 -5.01 8.72
CA ILE A 9 4.75 -3.56 8.73
C ILE A 9 4.98 -3.09 7.30
N ALA A 10 4.17 -2.14 6.84
CA ALA A 10 4.37 -1.42 5.59
C ALA A 10 5.03 -0.06 5.84
N TYR A 11 6.01 0.32 5.04
CA TYR A 11 6.77 1.56 5.22
C TYR A 11 7.35 2.06 3.90
N LEU A 12 7.65 3.36 3.84
CA LEU A 12 8.34 3.95 2.69
C LEU A 12 9.86 3.88 2.91
N GLN A 13 10.58 3.37 1.91
CA GLN A 13 12.04 3.33 1.91
C GLN A 13 12.59 4.23 0.79
N ALA A 14 13.49 5.13 1.17
CA ALA A 14 14.25 5.94 0.23
C ALA A 14 15.26 5.04 -0.52
N SER A 15 15.33 5.17 -1.83
CA SER A 15 16.33 4.48 -2.67
C SER A 15 17.74 5.02 -2.42
N ALA A 16 17.87 6.30 -2.06
CA ALA A 16 19.11 6.95 -1.66
C ALA A 16 18.93 7.55 -0.25
N PRO A 17 19.19 6.78 0.82
CA PRO A 17 18.91 7.22 2.20
C PRO A 17 19.61 8.51 2.60
N LEU A 18 20.83 8.74 2.10
CA LEU A 18 21.61 9.96 2.36
C LEU A 18 21.08 11.20 1.63
N GLN A 19 20.15 11.02 0.68
CA GLN A 19 19.53 12.07 -0.12
C GLN A 19 18.00 11.94 -0.07
N SER A 20 17.45 11.59 1.11
CA SER A 20 16.04 11.27 1.29
C SER A 20 15.08 12.33 0.75
N VAL A 21 15.43 13.62 0.88
CA VAL A 21 14.62 14.76 0.40
C VAL A 21 14.35 14.70 -1.11
N THR A 22 15.33 14.29 -1.91
CA THR A 22 15.22 14.19 -3.38
C THR A 22 15.11 12.75 -3.86
N SER A 23 15.12 11.79 -2.93
CA SER A 23 15.12 10.37 -3.24
C SER A 23 13.76 9.91 -3.74
N LYS A 24 13.82 8.96 -4.65
CA LYS A 24 12.71 8.08 -5.00
C LYS A 24 12.38 7.15 -3.83
N TYR A 25 11.10 6.92 -3.58
CA TYR A 25 10.65 5.99 -2.56
C TYR A 25 10.00 4.74 -3.14
N ARG A 26 10.08 3.66 -2.37
CA ARG A 26 9.33 2.42 -2.57
C ARG A 26 8.52 2.12 -1.32
N LEU A 27 7.32 1.61 -1.52
CA LEU A 27 6.53 0.98 -0.48
C LEU A 27 7.06 -0.44 -0.27
N MET A 28 7.52 -0.66 0.94
CA MET A 28 8.07 -1.91 1.43
C MET A 28 7.07 -2.57 2.37
N ILE A 29 7.17 -3.89 2.48
CA ILE A 29 6.63 -4.65 3.61
C ILE A 29 7.74 -5.46 4.26
N MET A 30 7.59 -5.72 5.55
CA MET A 30 8.44 -6.67 6.30
C MET A 30 7.59 -7.33 7.38
N ASP A 31 8.06 -8.46 7.91
CA ASP A 31 7.48 -9.07 9.11
C ASP A 31 7.75 -8.18 10.33
N ARG A 32 6.94 -8.31 11.38
CA ARG A 32 7.02 -7.44 12.57
C ARG A 32 8.38 -7.49 13.27
N ASP A 33 9.12 -8.58 13.13
CA ASP A 33 10.48 -8.74 13.66
C ASP A 33 11.57 -8.11 12.78
N GLY A 34 11.19 -7.54 11.64
CA GLY A 34 12.08 -6.91 10.66
C GLY A 34 12.60 -7.86 9.57
N SER A 35 12.23 -9.14 9.60
CA SER A 35 12.61 -10.10 8.58
C SER A 35 11.77 -9.96 7.30
N ASN A 36 12.19 -10.65 6.23
CA ASN A 36 11.46 -10.77 4.96
C ASN A 36 11.06 -9.43 4.30
N ALA A 37 11.90 -8.41 4.43
CA ALA A 37 11.68 -7.11 3.82
C ALA A 37 11.65 -7.20 2.28
N ALA A 38 10.59 -6.69 1.65
CA ALA A 38 10.41 -6.72 0.22
C ALA A 38 9.71 -5.46 -0.30
N ALA A 39 10.14 -4.98 -1.47
CA ALA A 39 9.44 -3.92 -2.19
C ALA A 39 8.18 -4.46 -2.85
N ILE A 40 7.06 -3.77 -2.68
CA ILE A 40 5.76 -4.18 -3.22
C ILE A 40 5.17 -3.18 -4.21
N PHE A 41 5.61 -1.92 -4.15
CA PHE A 41 5.10 -0.85 -5.01
C PHE A 41 6.07 0.34 -4.99
N PRO A 42 6.22 1.12 -6.07
CA PRO A 42 5.70 0.87 -7.41
C PRO A 42 6.47 -0.28 -8.09
N PRO A 43 5.89 -0.91 -9.13
CA PRO A 43 6.63 -1.86 -9.98
C PRO A 43 7.90 -1.21 -10.54
N THR A 44 8.96 -2.01 -10.76
CA THR A 44 10.30 -1.52 -11.13
C THR A 44 10.32 -0.70 -12.43
N ASP A 45 9.37 -0.93 -13.33
CA ASP A 45 9.18 -0.25 -14.61
C ASP A 45 8.32 1.03 -14.51
N ARG A 46 7.66 1.25 -13.36
CA ARG A 46 6.83 2.43 -13.13
C ARG A 46 7.56 3.45 -12.26
N GLY A 47 7.13 4.71 -12.38
CA GLY A 47 7.74 5.85 -11.69
C GLY A 47 7.87 5.66 -10.18
N ALA A 48 8.58 6.55 -9.50
CA ALA A 48 8.83 6.43 -8.07
C ALA A 48 7.85 7.24 -7.22
N LEU A 49 7.72 6.85 -5.95
CA LEU A 49 6.92 7.58 -4.98
C LEU A 49 7.65 8.86 -4.54
N SER A 50 6.88 9.94 -4.44
CA SER A 50 7.22 11.14 -3.67
C SER A 50 6.70 10.93 -2.25
N PRO A 51 7.52 11.08 -1.19
CA PRO A 51 7.08 10.83 0.18
C PRO A 51 6.02 11.84 0.63
N LEU A 52 5.93 13.01 -0.02
CA LEU A 52 4.96 14.05 0.29
C LEU A 52 3.56 13.73 -0.23
N ASP A 53 3.44 12.93 -1.28
CA ASP A 53 2.19 12.71 -2.01
C ASP A 53 1.70 11.25 -1.94
N THR A 54 2.36 10.42 -1.12
CA THR A 54 2.06 8.99 -1.04
C THR A 54 1.33 8.65 0.25
N THR A 55 0.06 8.31 0.12
CA THR A 55 -0.72 7.65 1.19
C THR A 55 -0.97 6.20 0.84
N PHE A 56 -0.96 5.31 1.82
CA PHE A 56 -1.35 3.91 1.65
C PHE A 56 -2.13 3.40 2.85
N VAL A 57 -3.05 2.47 2.63
CA VAL A 57 -3.92 1.88 3.67
C VAL A 57 -4.15 0.39 3.43
N TRP A 58 -4.00 -0.40 4.49
CA TRP A 58 -4.21 -1.85 4.46
C TRP A 58 -5.67 -2.20 4.23
N SER A 59 -5.93 -3.21 3.41
CA SER A 59 -7.25 -3.84 3.40
C SER A 59 -7.53 -4.52 4.75
N PRO A 60 -8.79 -4.61 5.19
CA PRO A 60 -9.09 -5.11 6.53
C PRO A 60 -8.84 -6.61 6.72
N ASP A 61 -8.61 -7.34 5.64
CA ASP A 61 -8.29 -8.77 5.58
C ASP A 61 -6.79 -9.04 5.40
N ASN A 62 -5.94 -8.00 5.33
CA ASN A 62 -4.49 -8.07 5.11
C ASN A 62 -4.07 -8.63 3.75
N ALA A 63 -4.98 -8.78 2.78
CA ALA A 63 -4.65 -9.33 1.46
C ALA A 63 -4.12 -8.27 0.48
N GLN A 64 -4.46 -7.00 0.70
CA GLN A 64 -4.21 -5.91 -0.25
C GLN A 64 -3.75 -4.62 0.46
N LEU A 65 -3.13 -3.76 -0.32
CA LEU A 65 -2.83 -2.37 0.04
C LEU A 65 -3.41 -1.45 -1.03
N ALA A 66 -4.15 -0.42 -0.60
CA ALA A 66 -4.49 0.70 -1.46
C ALA A 66 -3.39 1.75 -1.34
N ALA A 67 -2.89 2.26 -2.46
CA ALA A 67 -1.84 3.28 -2.50
C ALA A 67 -2.21 4.41 -3.48
N ILE A 68 -1.77 5.63 -3.18
CA ILE A 68 -1.86 6.77 -4.09
C ILE A 68 -0.50 7.01 -4.73
N LEU A 69 -0.46 7.04 -6.06
CA LEU A 69 0.70 7.40 -6.87
C LEU A 69 0.28 8.39 -7.94
N ASN A 70 0.92 9.56 -7.97
CA ASN A 70 0.59 10.66 -8.90
C ASN A 70 -0.91 11.02 -8.89
N GLY A 71 -1.52 11.02 -7.69
CA GLY A 71 -2.95 11.31 -7.53
C GLY A 71 -3.89 10.22 -8.07
N ASN A 72 -3.39 9.02 -8.39
CA ASN A 72 -4.23 7.90 -8.82
C ASN A 72 -4.26 6.80 -7.77
N LEU A 73 -5.41 6.12 -7.67
CA LEU A 73 -5.60 4.98 -6.78
C LEU A 73 -5.06 3.71 -7.42
N TRP A 74 -4.29 2.98 -6.63
CA TRP A 74 -3.74 1.67 -6.96
C TRP A 74 -4.13 0.65 -5.91
N ILE A 75 -4.48 -0.55 -6.34
CA ILE A 75 -4.64 -1.72 -5.49
C ILE A 75 -3.45 -2.64 -5.73
N VAL A 76 -2.73 -2.96 -4.65
CA VAL A 76 -1.58 -3.86 -4.65
C VAL A 76 -2.00 -5.14 -3.94
N ASP A 77 -1.95 -6.26 -4.66
CA ASP A 77 -2.20 -7.59 -4.10
C ASP A 77 -0.92 -8.14 -3.46
N LEU A 78 -0.98 -8.52 -2.19
CA LEU A 78 0.20 -8.89 -1.42
C LEU A 78 0.63 -10.32 -1.63
N ASN A 79 -0.26 -11.18 -2.12
CA ASN A 79 0.05 -12.58 -2.42
C ASN A 79 0.77 -12.71 -3.76
N THR A 80 0.26 -12.00 -4.77
CA THR A 80 0.75 -12.07 -6.15
C THR A 80 1.79 -11.01 -6.48
N ARG A 81 1.92 -9.96 -5.66
CA ARG A 81 2.75 -8.77 -5.90
C ARG A 81 2.35 -7.97 -7.14
N LEU A 82 1.15 -8.23 -7.67
CA LEU A 82 0.61 -7.45 -8.78
C LEU A 82 -0.04 -6.17 -8.27
N SER A 83 0.00 -5.12 -9.08
CA SER A 83 -0.69 -3.87 -8.79
C SER A 83 -1.54 -3.44 -9.97
N GLN A 84 -2.72 -2.90 -9.67
CA GLN A 84 -3.68 -2.41 -10.64
C GLN A 84 -4.03 -0.96 -10.33
N GLN A 85 -3.97 -0.11 -11.35
CA GLN A 85 -4.48 1.26 -11.29
C GLN A 85 -6.00 1.25 -11.48
N ILE A 86 -6.72 1.95 -10.60
CA ILE A 86 -8.19 2.03 -10.59
C ILE A 86 -8.68 3.37 -11.15
N THR A 87 -8.00 4.47 -10.82
CA THR A 87 -8.30 5.82 -11.33
C THR A 87 -7.17 6.34 -12.22
N GLY A 88 -7.43 7.34 -13.05
CA GLY A 88 -6.46 7.84 -14.04
C GLY A 88 -6.47 9.35 -14.25
N ASP A 89 -7.23 10.09 -13.45
CA ASP A 89 -7.40 11.55 -13.58
C ASP A 89 -6.42 12.36 -12.71
N GLY A 90 -5.67 11.70 -11.83
CA GLY A 90 -4.66 12.33 -10.98
C GLY A 90 -5.22 13.15 -9.81
N GLN A 91 -6.50 12.98 -9.46
CA GLN A 91 -7.18 13.79 -8.43
C GLN A 91 -7.64 12.98 -7.21
N THR A 92 -7.27 11.70 -7.13
CA THR A 92 -7.65 10.80 -6.04
C THR A 92 -6.72 10.96 -4.84
N THR A 93 -7.30 11.12 -3.65
CA THR A 93 -6.59 11.20 -2.37
C THR A 93 -7.29 10.38 -1.29
N ASN A 94 -6.56 10.06 -0.20
CA ASN A 94 -7.10 9.52 1.05
C ASN A 94 -8.10 8.34 0.92
N PRO A 95 -7.72 7.22 0.27
CA PRO A 95 -8.59 6.06 0.15
C PRO A 95 -8.87 5.42 1.54
N THR A 96 -10.04 4.80 1.68
CA THR A 96 -10.40 4.03 2.87
C THR A 96 -11.07 2.71 2.48
N TRP A 97 -10.93 1.70 3.33
CA TRP A 97 -11.57 0.40 3.16
C TRP A 97 -12.80 0.29 4.06
N VAL A 98 -13.85 -0.34 3.54
CA VAL A 98 -15.02 -0.72 4.32
C VAL A 98 -15.06 -2.24 4.45
N LYS A 99 -15.16 -2.75 5.69
CA LYS A 99 -15.45 -4.18 5.90
C LYS A 99 -16.87 -4.45 5.42
N SER A 100 -17.06 -5.46 4.57
CA SER A 100 -18.41 -5.92 4.25
C SER A 100 -19.10 -6.41 5.53
N PRO A 101 -20.32 -5.93 5.83
CA PRO A 101 -21.05 -6.40 7.00
C PRO A 101 -21.42 -7.87 6.80
N ARG A 102 -21.14 -8.70 7.80
CA ARG A 102 -21.59 -10.10 7.82
C ARG A 102 -23.12 -10.08 8.02
N THR A 103 -23.89 -10.29 6.96
CA THR A 103 -25.35 -10.42 7.08
C THR A 103 -25.67 -11.68 7.90
N LEU A 104 -26.04 -11.51 9.17
CA LEU A 104 -26.69 -12.57 9.93
C LEU A 104 -28.13 -12.67 9.42
N ARG A 105 -28.38 -13.64 8.54
CA ARG A 105 -29.76 -14.04 8.25
C ARG A 105 -30.26 -14.82 9.47
N HIS A 106 -31.05 -14.18 10.31
CA HIS A 106 -31.94 -14.90 11.21
C HIS A 106 -33.08 -15.48 10.38
N GLN A 107 -33.12 -16.79 10.24
CA GLN A 107 -34.36 -17.48 9.92
C GLN A 107 -35.20 -17.50 11.19
N CYS A 108 -36.42 -16.98 11.09
CA CYS A 108 -37.51 -17.24 12.03
C CYS A 108 -38.33 -18.38 11.44
#